data_AF-A0A2V9JIL9-F1
#
_entry.id   AF-A0A2V9JIL9-F1
#
_cell.length_a   1.000
_cell.length_b   1.000
_cell.length_c   1.000
_cell.angle_alpha   90.00
_cell.angle_beta   90.00
_cell.angle_gamma   90.00
#
_symmetry.space_group_name_H-M   'P 1'
#
loop_
_entity.id
_entity.type
_entity.pdbx_description
1 polymer ?
#
loop_
_entity_poly.entity_id
_entity_poly.type
_entity_poly.pdbx_seq_one_letter_code
_entity_poly.pdbx_strand_id
1 'polypeptide(L)' 'MAHKPTAPPTVADINVTPLVDVMLVLLIIFMVITPMLQKGFSVDMAKAMNPRLMQDAEKEDATIIAVTR' A
#
# COMPACT_ATOMS: atom_id res chain seq x y z
N MET A 1 55.17 -21.06 -31.93
CA MET A 1 53.78 -20.57 -31.82
C MET A 1 53.32 -20.81 -30.39
N ALA A 2 53.37 -19.80 -29.52
CA ALA A 2 53.08 -19.94 -28.08
C ALA A 2 51.57 -19.84 -27.82
N HIS A 3 51.01 -20.85 -27.14
CA HIS A 3 49.61 -20.87 -26.71
C HIS A 3 49.42 -19.90 -25.53
N LYS A 4 48.73 -18.78 -25.77
CA LYS A 4 48.36 -17.81 -24.73
C LYS A 4 47.19 -18.40 -23.92
N PRO A 5 47.31 -18.56 -22.59
CA PRO A 5 46.20 -19.05 -21.79
C PRO A 5 45.11 -17.99 -21.74
N THR A 6 43.93 -18.31 -22.30
CA THR A 6 42.71 -17.52 -22.12
C THR A 6 42.13 -17.78 -20.75
N ALA A 7 41.97 -16.73 -19.95
CA ALA A 7 41.36 -16.81 -18.62
C ALA A 7 39.92 -17.35 -18.70
N PRO A 8 39.46 -18.13 -17.70
CA PRO A 8 38.09 -18.62 -17.67
C PRO A 8 37.08 -17.46 -17.58
N PRO A 9 35.87 -17.61 -18.16
CA PRO A 9 34.84 -16.59 -18.08
C PRO A 9 34.43 -16.35 -16.62
N THR A 10 34.40 -15.08 -16.20
CA THR A 10 33.91 -14.69 -14.88
C THR A 10 32.40 -14.88 -14.81
N VAL A 11 31.95 -15.83 -14.01
CA VAL A 11 30.54 -16.00 -13.68
C VAL A 11 30.18 -14.92 -12.67
N ALA A 12 29.35 -13.96 -13.06
CA ALA A 12 28.85 -12.91 -12.18
C ALA A 12 27.54 -13.40 -11.54
N ASP A 13 27.63 -14.02 -10.37
CA ASP A 13 26.44 -14.33 -9.56
C ASP A 13 25.84 -13.04 -9.02
N ILE A 14 24.52 -12.87 -9.19
CA ILE A 14 23.80 -11.74 -8.63
C ILE A 14 23.70 -11.94 -7.12
N ASN A 15 23.98 -10.89 -6.34
CA ASN A 15 23.73 -10.91 -4.91
C ASN A 15 22.21 -10.93 -4.65
N VAL A 16 21.68 -12.11 -4.36
CA VAL A 16 20.23 -12.32 -4.11
C VAL A 16 19.81 -11.82 -2.73
N THR A 17 20.70 -11.88 -1.74
CA THR A 17 20.38 -11.50 -0.35
C THR A 17 19.95 -10.03 -0.22
N PRO A 18 20.65 -9.04 -0.80
CA PRO A 18 20.19 -7.65 -0.77
C PRO A 18 18.92 -7.41 -1.60
N LEU A 19 18.75 -8.16 -2.70
CA LEU A 19 17.56 -8.03 -3.55
C LEU A 19 16.29 -8.48 -2.82
N VAL A 20 16.36 -9.60 -2.12
CA VAL A 20 15.24 -10.14 -1.34
C VAL A 20 14.89 -9.18 -0.19
N ASP A 21 15.87 -8.58 0.49
CA ASP A 21 15.63 -7.61 1.56
C ASP A 21 14.78 -6.42 1.09
N VAL A 22 15.14 -5.82 -0.05
CA VAL A 22 14.36 -4.71 -0.65
C VAL A 22 12.94 -5.16 -1.01
N MET A 23 12.78 -6.36 -1.57
CA MET A 23 11.45 -6.89 -1.90
C MET A 23 10.60 -7.15 -0.66
N LEU A 24 11.19 -7.69 0.42
CA LEU A 24 10.50 -7.94 1.68
C LEU A 24 10.07 -6.62 2.34
N VAL A 25 10.92 -5.59 2.32
CA VAL A 25 10.56 -4.25 2.80
C VAL A 25 9.36 -3.68 2.05
N LEU A 26 9.32 -3.79 0.72
CA LEU A 26 8.16 -3.33 -0.07
C LEU A 26 6.87 -4.06 0.31
N LEU A 27 6.93 -5.37 0.56
CA LEU A 27 5.77 -6.15 1.02
C LEU A 27 5.27 -5.69 2.40
N ILE A 28 6.19 -5.41 3.33
CA ILE A 28 5.85 -4.89 4.66
C ILE A 28 5.18 -3.51 4.54
N ILE A 29 5.71 -2.62 3.69
CA ILE A 29 5.11 -1.31 3.43
C ILE A 29 3.66 -1.46 2.95
N PHE A 30 3.40 -2.34 1.98
CA PHE A 30 2.03 -2.57 1.50
C PHE A 30 1.12 -3.14 2.59
N MET A 31 1.62 -4.08 3.40
CA MET A 31 0.84 -4.66 4.51
C MET A 31 0.46 -3.62 5.58
N VAL A 32 1.30 -2.60 5.80
CA VAL A 32 1.04 -1.54 6.79
C VAL A 32 0.13 -0.44 6.23
N ILE A 33 0.35 0.00 4.98
CA ILE A 33 -0.42 1.11 4.38
C ILE A 33 -1.85 0.68 4.03
N THR A 34 -2.05 -0.54 3.52
CA THR A 34 -3.38 -1.05 3.12
C THR A 34 -4.44 -0.93 4.22
N PRO A 35 -4.23 -1.41 5.47
CA PRO A 35 -5.20 -1.25 6.54
C PRO A 35 -5.34 0.22 6.99
N MET A 36 -4.34 1.08 6.77
CA MET A 36 -4.47 2.50 7.06
C MET A 36 -5.38 3.23 6.07
N LEU A 37 -5.40 2.82 4.80
CA LEU A 37 -6.34 3.33 3.81
C LEU A 37 -7.80 2.97 4.14
N GLN A 38 -8.02 1.88 4.88
CA GLN A 38 -9.36 1.42 5.28
C GLN A 38 -9.88 2.06 6.57
N LYS A 39 -9.10 2.92 7.25
CA LYS A 39 -9.54 3.58 8.49
C LYS A 39 -10.52 4.72 8.21
N GLY A 40 -11.69 4.39 7.68
CA GLY A 40 -12.91 5.16 7.93
C GLY A 40 -13.46 4.70 9.27
N PHE A 41 -13.64 5.60 10.23
CA PHE A 41 -14.33 5.26 11.48
C PHE A 41 -15.76 4.81 11.14
N SER A 42 -16.15 3.62 11.59
CA SER A 42 -17.53 3.18 11.49
C SER A 42 -18.37 4.00 12.45
N VAL A 43 -19.13 4.97 11.93
CA VAL A 43 -20.10 5.75 12.68
C VAL A 43 -21.50 5.26 12.35
N ASP A 44 -22.38 5.24 13.35
CA ASP A 44 -23.79 4.97 13.10
C ASP A 44 -24.45 6.25 12.57
N MET A 45 -25.17 6.14 11.46
CA MET A 45 -25.81 7.29 10.83
C MET A 45 -27.11 7.66 11.54
N ALA A 46 -27.36 8.96 11.70
CA ALA A 46 -28.62 9.44 12.26
C ALA A 46 -29.79 9.11 11.31
N LYS A 47 -30.84 8.50 11.84
CA LYS A 47 -32.08 8.24 11.09
C LYS A 47 -32.89 9.53 10.97
N ALA A 48 -33.09 10.00 9.75
CA ALA A 48 -33.93 11.17 9.46
C ALA A 48 -35.40 10.75 9.27
N MET A 49 -36.35 11.50 9.85
CA MET A 49 -37.79 11.24 9.65
C MET A 49 -38.27 11.67 8.27
N ASN A 50 -37.75 12.79 7.75
CA ASN A 50 -38.04 13.31 6.41
C ASN A 50 -36.71 13.59 5.67
N PRO A 51 -36.07 12.57 5.06
CA PRO A 51 -34.82 12.77 4.34
C PRO A 51 -35.06 13.66 3.11
N ARG A 52 -34.16 14.63 2.91
CA ARG A 52 -34.04 15.34 1.64
C ARG A 52 -32.86 14.74 0.89
N LEU A 53 -33.02 14.49 -0.41
CA LEU A 53 -31.92 14.05 -1.25
C LEU A 53 -30.86 15.16 -1.31
N MET A 54 -29.67 14.86 -0.81
CA MET A 54 -28.50 15.73 -0.89
C MET A 54 -27.43 14.99 -1.68
N GLN A 55 -27.28 15.31 -2.96
CA GLN A 55 -26.38 14.59 -3.87
C GLN A 55 -24.91 14.66 -3.42
N ASP A 56 -24.53 15.73 -2.72
CA ASP A 56 -23.18 15.90 -2.20
C ASP A 56 -22.92 15.13 -0.90
N ALA A 57 -23.95 14.66 -0.21
CA ALA A 57 -23.81 13.97 1.08
C ALA A 57 -23.28 12.53 0.94
N GLU A 58 -23.37 11.95 -0.27
CA GLU A 58 -22.93 10.58 -0.57
C GLU A 58 -21.56 10.53 -1.26
N LYS A 59 -20.90 11.67 -1.45
CA LYS A 59 -19.59 11.73 -2.10
C LYS A 59 -18.48 11.21 -1.19
N GLU A 60 -17.42 10.69 -1.81
CA GLU A 60 -16.23 10.19 -1.11
C GLU A 60 -15.49 11.26 -0.30
N ASP A 61 -15.63 12.54 -0.67
CA ASP A 61 -15.04 13.69 0.01
C ASP A 61 -15.96 14.31 1.08
N ALA A 62 -17.13 13.72 1.35
CA ALA A 62 -18.05 14.18 2.38
C ALA A 62 -17.44 14.01 3.78
N THR A 63 -17.53 15.07 4.59
CA THR A 63 -17.04 15.05 5.98
C THR A 63 -18.08 14.42 6.91
N ILE A 64 -17.68 13.36 7.62
CA ILE A 64 -18.52 12.67 8.61
C ILE A 64 -18.31 13.31 9.99
N ILE A 65 -19.40 13.78 10.60
CA ILE A 65 -19.39 14.39 11.95
C ILE A 65 -20.18 13.50 12.92
N ALA A 66 -19.55 13.12 14.03
CA ALA A 66 -20.21 12.46 15.14
C ALA A 66 -20.41 13.46 16.30
N VAL A 67 -21.64 13.56 16.82
CA VAL A 67 -21.97 14.42 17.96
C VAL A 67 -22.21 13.53 19.18
N THR A 68 -21.36 13.67 20.21
CA THR A 68 -21.54 13.04 21.53
C THR A 68 -22.09 14.06 22.53
N ARG A 69 -22.89 13.60 23.50
CA ARG A 69 -23.45 14.44 24.57
C ARG A 69 -22.45 14.70 25.68
#